data_AF-A0A956KXA7-F1
#
_entry.id   AF-A0A956KXA7-F1
#
_cell.length_a   1.000
_cell.length_b   1.000
_cell.length_c   1.000
_cell.angle_alpha   90.00
_cell.angle_beta   90.00
_cell.angle_gamma   90.00
#
_symmetry.space_group_name_H-M   'P 1'
#
loop_
_entity.id
_entity.type
_entity.pdbx_description
1 polymer ?
#
loop_
_entity_poly.entity_id
_entity_poly.type
_entity_poly.pdbx_seq_one_letter_code
_entity_poly.pdbx_strand_id
1 'polypeptide(L)'
;MTRTRHPLVGAWGRAAAVLAVLLLLLDTGCARRFKLSDPDLAEAKESNALGDLRVYPSNRTISLYDEPAMRSVTIEREIRQRSRRERRGRILRRNTPGAIIDEGLLNGQKLLWVTFDRQCATPECAYGFVQVEDARYVLAHVPEREGYKPPRVHRSLVIKRHQMKKGHLRSLAEANQVYRLKRKRRVPTVFLEVKRANQDRVEERRDRESGV
;
A
#
# COMPACT_ATOMS: atom_id res chain seq x y z
N MET A 1 -13.06 79.08 30.21
CA MET A 1 -13.46 78.68 28.84
C MET A 1 -12.27 78.00 28.16
N THR A 2 -12.57 77.04 27.28
CA THR A 2 -11.71 76.30 26.33
C THR A 2 -10.63 75.35 26.87
N ARG A 3 -10.93 74.04 26.77
CA ARG A 3 -10.03 72.89 26.95
C ARG A 3 -9.65 72.37 25.55
N THR A 4 -8.36 72.31 25.25
CA THR A 4 -7.76 71.82 24.00
C THR A 4 -7.68 70.29 23.97
N ARG A 5 -7.88 69.72 22.76
CA ARG A 5 -7.85 68.29 22.44
C ARG A 5 -6.43 67.81 22.12
N HIS A 6 -6.14 66.54 22.42
CA HIS A 6 -5.19 65.69 21.69
C HIS A 6 -5.75 64.25 21.54
N PRO A 7 -5.32 63.48 20.51
CA PRO A 7 -6.05 62.34 19.98
C PRO A 7 -5.65 60.99 20.59
N LEU A 8 -6.60 60.05 20.57
CA LEU A 8 -6.42 58.64 20.91
C LEU A 8 -5.69 57.90 19.77
N VAL A 9 -4.53 57.32 20.09
CA VAL A 9 -3.80 56.40 19.22
C VAL A 9 -3.87 54.99 19.80
N GLY A 10 -4.37 54.06 18.98
CA GLY A 10 -3.83 52.69 18.89
C GLY A 10 -4.27 51.67 19.94
N ALA A 11 -5.38 50.96 19.68
CA ALA A 11 -5.73 49.74 20.40
C ALA A 11 -6.18 48.60 19.46
N TRP A 12 -5.64 48.49 18.25
CA TRP A 12 -6.11 47.52 17.24
C TRP A 12 -4.95 46.78 16.56
N GLY A 13 -3.96 46.31 17.34
CA GLY A 13 -2.74 45.71 16.80
C GLY A 13 -2.45 44.26 17.21
N ARG A 14 -3.22 43.64 18.12
CA ARG A 14 -2.82 42.36 18.74
C ARG A 14 -3.82 41.21 18.67
N ALA A 15 -5.05 41.44 18.20
CA ALA A 15 -6.05 40.37 18.07
C ALA A 15 -5.96 39.58 16.75
N ALA A 16 -5.34 40.14 15.71
CA ALA A 16 -5.31 39.53 14.37
C ALA A 16 -4.22 38.45 14.19
N ALA A 17 -3.15 38.48 14.99
CA ALA A 17 -2.00 37.59 14.80
C ALA A 17 -2.17 36.19 15.42
N VAL A 18 -3.05 36.04 16.43
CA VAL A 18 -3.25 34.75 17.11
C VAL A 18 -4.26 33.85 16.39
N LEU A 19 -5.18 34.44 15.59
CA LEU A 19 -6.15 33.67 14.81
C LEU A 19 -5.55 33.04 13.54
N ALA A 20 -4.46 33.60 13.00
CA ALA A 20 -3.80 33.10 11.80
C ALA A 20 -2.98 31.82 12.03
N VAL A 21 -2.53 31.57 13.27
CA VAL A 21 -1.74 30.37 13.60
C VAL A 21 -2.62 29.16 13.89
N LEU A 22 -3.89 29.35 14.29
CA LEU A 22 -4.84 28.23 14.44
C LEU A 22 -5.42 27.71 13.10
N LEU A 23 -5.34 28.50 12.02
CA LEU A 23 -5.83 28.11 10.68
C LEU A 23 -4.79 27.37 9.84
N LEU A 24 -3.53 27.29 10.28
CA LEU A 24 -2.48 26.48 9.64
C LEU A 24 -2.41 25.05 10.18
N LEU A 25 -3.29 24.67 11.10
CA LEU A 25 -3.64 23.28 11.39
C LEU A 25 -4.69 22.75 10.40
N LEU A 26 -4.70 23.28 9.17
CA LEU A 26 -5.28 22.60 8.02
C LEU A 26 -4.58 21.26 7.87
N ASP A 27 -5.22 20.26 8.47
CA ASP A 27 -5.28 18.89 8.02
C ASP A 27 -4.14 18.53 7.06
N THR A 28 -3.04 18.03 7.64
CA THR A 28 -2.33 16.92 7.00
C THR A 28 -3.31 15.75 6.94
N GLY A 29 -4.33 15.87 6.08
CA GLY A 29 -5.40 14.92 5.89
C GLY A 29 -4.76 13.65 5.39
N CYS A 30 -4.45 12.75 6.31
CA CYS A 30 -3.94 11.43 6.00
C CYS A 30 -5.02 10.74 5.16
N ALA A 31 -4.86 10.78 3.84
CA ALA A 31 -5.80 10.19 2.89
C ALA A 31 -6.19 8.79 3.39
N ARG A 32 -7.47 8.64 3.74
CA ARG A 32 -7.98 7.42 4.35
C ARG A 32 -7.86 6.29 3.33
N ARG A 33 -7.46 5.13 3.83
CA ARG A 33 -7.28 3.94 3.00
C ARG A 33 -8.48 3.04 3.11
N PHE A 34 -8.94 2.59 1.96
CA PHE A 34 -10.06 1.66 1.82
C PHE A 34 -9.56 0.37 1.19
N LYS A 35 -10.24 -0.74 1.45
CA LYS A 35 -9.96 -1.99 0.76
C LYS A 35 -10.29 -1.78 -0.72
N LEU A 36 -9.44 -2.25 -1.62
CA LEU A 36 -9.78 -2.29 -3.05
C LEU A 36 -10.99 -3.21 -3.24
N SER A 37 -12.06 -2.68 -3.82
CA SER A 37 -13.29 -3.40 -4.12
C SER A 37 -13.53 -3.51 -5.63
N ASP A 38 -14.42 -4.40 -6.06
CA ASP A 38 -14.77 -4.56 -7.48
C ASP A 38 -15.40 -3.32 -8.11
N PRO A 39 -16.29 -2.58 -7.41
CA PRO A 39 -16.78 -1.30 -7.91
C PRO A 39 -15.65 -0.30 -8.19
N ASP A 40 -14.60 -0.24 -7.35
CA ASP A 40 -13.46 0.65 -7.60
C ASP A 40 -12.74 0.31 -8.92
N LEU A 41 -12.64 -0.99 -9.23
CA LEU A 41 -12.02 -1.45 -10.48
C LEU A 41 -12.92 -1.16 -11.67
N ALA A 42 -14.24 -1.35 -11.53
CA ALA A 42 -15.20 -1.06 -12.59
C ALA A 42 -15.22 0.44 -12.92
N GLU A 43 -15.32 1.30 -11.91
CA GLU A 43 -15.29 2.77 -12.06
C GLU A 43 -13.99 3.23 -12.73
N ALA A 44 -12.84 2.70 -12.29
CA ALA A 44 -11.55 3.03 -12.90
C ALA A 44 -11.43 2.56 -14.35
N LYS A 45 -12.09 1.45 -14.73
CA LYS A 45 -12.13 0.99 -16.13
C LYS A 45 -13.05 1.84 -16.99
N GLU A 46 -14.25 2.16 -16.49
CA GLU A 46 -15.23 3.00 -17.19
C GLU A 46 -14.66 4.39 -17.49
N SER A 47 -13.89 4.94 -16.54
CA SER A 47 -13.20 6.23 -16.69
C SER A 47 -11.85 6.15 -17.43
N ASN A 48 -11.45 4.97 -17.92
CA ASN A 48 -10.14 4.71 -18.52
C ASN A 48 -8.94 5.16 -17.65
N ALA A 49 -9.12 5.17 -16.33
CA ALA A 49 -8.18 5.64 -15.32
C ALA A 49 -7.53 4.48 -14.53
N LEU A 50 -7.64 3.24 -15.01
CA LEU A 50 -7.09 2.06 -14.33
C LEU A 50 -5.56 2.18 -14.10
N GLY A 51 -4.83 2.77 -15.05
CA GLY A 51 -3.39 3.03 -14.92
C GLY A 51 -3.04 4.09 -13.87
N ASP A 52 -3.98 4.98 -13.56
CA ASP A 52 -3.84 6.03 -12.56
C ASP A 52 -4.26 5.57 -11.15
N LEU A 53 -5.06 4.49 -11.07
CA LEU A 53 -5.47 3.89 -9.80
C LEU A 53 -4.25 3.30 -9.05
N ARG A 54 -3.81 4.02 -8.02
CA ARG A 54 -2.72 3.56 -7.15
C ARG A 54 -3.23 2.63 -6.07
N VAL A 55 -2.70 1.41 -6.07
CA VAL A 55 -2.95 0.41 -5.04
C VAL A 55 -1.78 0.32 -4.06
N TYR A 56 -2.06 -0.07 -2.83
CA TYR A 56 -1.08 -0.12 -1.73
C TYR A 56 -1.23 -1.42 -0.96
N PRO A 57 -0.13 -2.04 -0.49
CA PRO A 57 -0.24 -3.19 0.39
C PRO A 57 -0.71 -2.75 1.78
N SER A 58 -1.65 -3.48 2.37
CA SER A 58 -2.18 -3.19 3.71
C SER A 58 -1.14 -3.25 4.83
N ASN A 59 -0.05 -3.98 4.60
CA ASN A 59 1.09 -4.07 5.50
C ASN A 59 2.42 -4.11 4.73
N ARG A 60 3.51 -3.85 5.45
CA ARG A 60 4.86 -4.06 4.92
C ARG A 60 5.02 -5.52 4.50
N THR A 61 5.58 -5.78 3.32
CA THR A 61 5.90 -7.12 2.84
C THR A 61 7.38 -7.19 2.48
N ILE A 62 8.06 -8.25 2.90
CA ILE A 62 9.47 -8.47 2.59
C ILE A 62 9.59 -9.79 1.86
N SER A 63 10.06 -9.76 0.62
CA SER A 63 10.43 -10.94 -0.17
C SER A 63 11.94 -11.12 -0.12
N LEU A 64 12.41 -12.25 0.40
CA LEU A 64 13.83 -12.58 0.46
C LEU A 64 14.17 -13.62 -0.60
N TYR A 65 15.17 -13.30 -1.41
CA TYR A 65 15.72 -14.17 -2.44
C TYR A 65 17.06 -14.68 -1.93
N ASP A 66 17.14 -15.99 -1.68
CA ASP A 66 18.38 -16.63 -1.25
C ASP A 66 19.09 -17.21 -2.47
N GLU A 67 20.39 -16.96 -2.59
CA GLU A 67 21.21 -17.60 -3.62
C GLU A 67 21.24 -19.12 -3.41
N PRO A 68 21.29 -19.91 -4.49
CA PRO A 68 21.59 -21.33 -4.40
C PRO A 68 22.94 -21.49 -3.68
N ALA A 69 23.04 -22.51 -2.83
CA ALA A 69 24.32 -22.80 -2.22
C ALA A 69 25.27 -23.24 -3.35
N MET A 70 26.37 -22.53 -3.56
CA MET A 70 27.45 -23.04 -4.40
C MET A 70 27.86 -24.42 -3.87
N ARG A 71 27.97 -25.41 -4.76
CA ARG A 71 28.57 -26.70 -4.42
C ARG A 71 30.00 -26.41 -3.96
N SER A 72 30.30 -26.70 -2.70
CA SER A 72 31.67 -26.61 -2.21
C SER A 72 32.54 -27.57 -3.03
N VAL A 73 33.52 -27.04 -3.76
CA VAL A 73 34.60 -27.86 -4.32
C VAL A 73 35.52 -28.19 -3.14
N THR A 74 35.64 -29.48 -2.81
CA THR A 74 36.56 -29.95 -1.77
C THR A 74 37.99 -29.80 -2.26
N ILE A 75 38.58 -28.63 -2.00
CA ILE A 75 40.04 -28.48 -1.97
C ILE A 75 40.41 -28.62 -0.50
N GLU A 76 41.45 -29.41 -0.23
CA GLU A 76 41.95 -29.99 1.04
C GLU A 76 42.09 -29.08 2.28
N ARG A 77 41.62 -27.83 2.24
CA ARG A 77 41.45 -26.94 3.38
C ARG A 77 40.02 -26.38 3.34
N GLU A 78 39.22 -26.71 4.35
CA GLU A 78 37.89 -26.14 4.57
C GLU A 78 38.02 -24.63 4.86
N ILE A 79 38.14 -23.82 3.80
CA ILE A 79 38.02 -22.37 3.92
C ILE A 79 36.56 -22.10 4.25
N ARG A 80 36.27 -21.93 5.55
CA ARG A 80 34.99 -21.37 6.01
C ARG A 80 34.92 -19.91 5.61
N GLN A 81 34.73 -19.66 4.32
CA GLN A 81 34.28 -18.37 3.85
C GLN A 81 32.89 -18.16 4.47
N ARG A 82 32.81 -17.30 5.50
CA ARG A 82 31.58 -16.59 5.82
C ARG A 82 31.29 -15.67 4.63
N SER A 83 30.88 -16.25 3.50
CA SER A 83 30.27 -15.47 2.43
C SER A 83 29.08 -14.79 3.09
N ARG A 84 29.14 -13.47 3.28
CA ARG A 84 27.96 -12.66 3.55
C ARG A 84 27.02 -12.96 2.39
N ARG A 85 26.16 -13.97 2.52
CA ARG A 85 25.14 -14.27 1.51
C ARG A 85 24.38 -12.98 1.34
N GLU A 86 24.54 -12.34 0.21
CA GLU A 86 23.96 -11.04 -0.06
C GLU A 86 22.46 -11.28 -0.22
N ARG A 87 21.73 -11.27 0.90
CA ARG A 87 20.29 -11.54 0.92
C ARG A 87 19.61 -10.38 0.21
N ARG A 88 19.37 -10.54 -1.09
CA ARG A 88 18.65 -9.55 -1.86
C ARG A 88 17.20 -9.58 -1.42
N GLY A 89 16.81 -8.59 -0.64
CA GLY A 89 15.47 -8.44 -0.10
C GLY A 89 14.70 -7.33 -0.83
N ARG A 90 13.52 -7.64 -1.35
CA ARG A 90 12.57 -6.61 -1.80
C ARG A 90 11.63 -6.25 -0.66
N ILE A 91 11.63 -4.99 -0.26
CA ILE A 91 10.78 -4.48 0.82
C ILE A 91 9.69 -3.60 0.20
N LEU A 92 8.45 -4.07 0.24
CA LEU A 92 7.27 -3.25 0.01
C LEU A 92 6.85 -2.65 1.34
N ARG A 93 6.92 -1.32 1.48
CA ARG A 93 6.36 -0.63 2.64
C ARG A 93 4.85 -0.54 2.46
N ARG A 94 4.12 -0.33 3.55
CA ARG A 94 2.67 -0.04 3.49
C ARG A 94 2.35 1.15 2.56
N ASN A 95 3.26 2.11 2.44
CA ASN A 95 3.13 3.30 1.58
C ASN A 95 3.74 3.14 0.18
N THR A 96 4.26 1.96 -0.18
CA THR A 96 4.78 1.73 -1.53
C THR A 96 3.58 1.69 -2.50
N PRO A 97 3.47 2.64 -3.45
CA PRO A 97 2.42 2.60 -4.44
C PRO A 97 2.71 1.51 -5.47
N GLY A 98 1.66 0.83 -5.91
CA GLY A 98 1.69 -0.10 -7.04
C GLY A 98 0.70 0.33 -8.12
N ALA A 99 0.89 -0.24 -9.31
CA ALA A 99 0.00 -0.09 -10.46
C ALA A 99 -0.49 -1.48 -10.88
N ILE A 100 -1.76 -1.57 -11.28
CA ILE A 100 -2.31 -2.78 -11.90
C ILE A 100 -1.85 -2.78 -13.36
N ILE A 101 -1.17 -3.83 -13.77
CA ILE A 101 -0.62 -3.95 -15.13
C ILE A 101 -1.37 -4.98 -15.97
N ASP A 102 -2.05 -5.93 -15.33
CA ASP A 102 -2.79 -6.99 -15.99
C ASP A 102 -3.82 -7.61 -15.05
N GLU A 103 -4.82 -8.26 -15.63
CA GLU A 103 -5.92 -8.93 -14.96
C GLU A 103 -6.12 -10.34 -15.51
N GLY A 104 -6.49 -11.27 -14.65
CA GLY A 104 -6.75 -12.63 -15.06
C GLY A 104 -7.70 -13.35 -14.12
N LEU A 105 -7.72 -14.66 -14.24
CA LEU A 105 -8.49 -15.55 -13.37
C LEU A 105 -7.56 -16.60 -12.78
N LEU A 106 -7.73 -16.87 -11.49
CA LEU A 106 -7.08 -17.98 -10.80
C LEU A 106 -8.17 -18.80 -10.11
N ASN A 107 -8.37 -20.02 -10.60
CA ASN A 107 -9.46 -20.92 -10.17
C ASN A 107 -10.82 -20.21 -10.11
N GLY A 108 -11.19 -19.51 -11.18
CA GLY A 108 -12.46 -18.79 -11.31
C GLY A 108 -12.57 -17.46 -10.55
N GLN A 109 -11.55 -17.08 -9.78
CA GLN A 109 -11.53 -15.81 -9.04
C GLN A 109 -10.65 -14.77 -9.73
N LYS A 110 -11.03 -13.50 -9.66
CA LYS A 110 -10.25 -12.39 -10.24
C LYS A 110 -8.85 -12.35 -9.67
N LEU A 111 -7.85 -12.20 -10.54
CA LEU A 111 -6.45 -12.05 -10.22
C LEU A 111 -5.97 -10.71 -10.77
N LEU A 112 -5.33 -9.90 -9.93
CA LEU A 112 -4.67 -8.67 -10.34
C LEU A 112 -3.16 -8.86 -10.30
N TRP A 113 -2.50 -8.52 -11.41
CA TRP A 113 -1.05 -8.40 -11.47
C TRP A 113 -0.66 -6.96 -11.16
N VAL A 114 0.04 -6.78 -10.05
CA VAL A 114 0.41 -5.47 -9.52
C VAL A 114 1.91 -5.32 -9.51
N THR A 115 2.41 -4.33 -10.25
CA THR A 115 3.82 -3.93 -10.18
C THR A 115 4.02 -2.89 -9.08
N PHE A 116 5.16 -3.00 -8.38
CA PHE A 116 5.68 -1.97 -7.47
C PHE A 116 7.05 -1.45 -7.96
N ASP A 117 7.39 -1.77 -9.21
CA ASP A 117 8.64 -1.40 -9.87
C ASP A 117 8.31 -0.68 -11.17
N ARG A 118 9.02 0.42 -11.45
CA ARG A 118 8.81 1.21 -12.67
C ARG A 118 9.24 0.46 -13.93
N GLN A 119 10.16 -0.49 -13.80
CA GLN A 119 10.69 -1.25 -14.94
C GLN A 119 9.90 -2.53 -15.24
N CYS A 120 8.95 -2.90 -14.37
CA CYS A 120 8.18 -4.12 -14.54
C CYS A 120 6.83 -3.82 -15.20
N ALA A 121 6.67 -4.32 -16.43
CA ALA A 121 5.47 -4.17 -17.24
C ALA A 121 4.77 -5.52 -17.56
N THR A 122 5.33 -6.65 -17.13
CA THR A 122 4.79 -7.99 -17.38
C THR A 122 4.34 -8.69 -16.10
N PRO A 123 3.36 -9.62 -16.16
CA PRO A 123 2.91 -10.40 -15.01
C PRO A 123 4.04 -11.16 -14.28
N GLU A 124 5.05 -11.63 -15.01
CA GLU A 124 6.16 -12.45 -14.50
C GLU A 124 6.99 -11.74 -13.43
N CYS A 125 7.15 -10.42 -13.55
CA CYS A 125 7.89 -9.60 -12.59
C CYS A 125 6.98 -8.93 -11.53
N ALA A 126 5.67 -9.14 -11.62
CA ALA A 126 4.65 -8.51 -10.80
C ALA A 126 4.15 -9.42 -9.67
N TYR A 127 3.47 -8.79 -8.70
CA TYR A 127 2.85 -9.48 -7.58
C TYR A 127 1.41 -9.82 -7.93
N GLY A 128 1.00 -11.07 -7.73
CA GLY A 128 -0.37 -11.51 -8.00
C GLY A 128 -1.23 -11.43 -6.74
N PHE A 129 -2.36 -10.73 -6.83
CA PHE A 129 -3.37 -10.62 -5.77
C PHE A 129 -4.69 -11.20 -6.24
N VAL A 130 -5.16 -12.25 -5.59
CA VAL A 130 -6.41 -12.93 -5.94
C VAL A 130 -7.56 -12.46 -5.07
N GLN A 131 -8.73 -12.29 -5.65
CA GLN A 131 -9.96 -11.99 -4.92
C GLN A 131 -10.36 -13.18 -4.04
N VAL A 132 -10.72 -12.90 -2.80
CA VAL A 132 -11.28 -13.87 -1.84
C VAL A 132 -12.68 -13.41 -1.42
N GLU A 133 -13.49 -14.30 -0.82
CA GLU A 133 -14.90 -14.06 -0.47
C GLU A 133 -15.21 -12.72 0.21
N ASP A 134 -14.33 -12.24 1.09
CA ASP A 134 -14.47 -10.92 1.74
C ASP A 134 -14.28 -9.73 0.76
N ALA A 135 -14.40 -9.96 -0.56
CA ALA A 135 -14.13 -9.06 -1.67
C ALA A 135 -12.75 -8.38 -1.60
N ARG A 136 -11.75 -9.05 -1.03
CA ARG A 136 -10.38 -8.53 -0.88
C ARG A 136 -9.44 -9.18 -1.87
N TYR A 137 -8.59 -8.37 -2.48
CA TYR A 137 -7.47 -8.86 -3.28
C TYR A 137 -6.27 -9.19 -2.37
N VAL A 138 -6.02 -10.49 -2.16
CA VAL A 138 -5.03 -11.03 -1.22
C VAL A 138 -3.82 -11.59 -1.96
N LEU A 139 -2.62 -11.34 -1.43
CA LEU A 139 -1.36 -11.78 -2.02
C LEU A 139 -1.31 -13.31 -2.22
N ALA A 140 -1.25 -13.75 -3.47
CA ALA A 140 -1.18 -15.16 -3.88
C ALA A 140 0.15 -15.52 -4.55
N HIS A 141 0.72 -14.57 -5.31
CA HIS A 141 1.97 -14.76 -6.06
C HIS A 141 2.99 -13.67 -5.71
N VAL A 142 4.25 -14.07 -5.58
CA VAL A 142 5.41 -13.18 -5.43
C VAL A 142 6.38 -13.53 -6.54
N PRO A 143 6.86 -12.56 -7.34
CA PRO A 143 7.67 -12.83 -8.51
C PRO A 143 8.97 -13.52 -8.12
N GLU A 144 9.32 -14.56 -8.86
CA GLU A 144 10.59 -15.27 -8.72
C GLU A 144 11.73 -14.46 -9.35
N ARG A 145 12.97 -14.88 -9.10
CA ARG A 145 14.16 -14.26 -9.70
C ARG A 145 15.08 -15.33 -10.20
N GLU A 146 15.53 -15.17 -11.44
CA GLU A 146 16.52 -16.05 -12.04
C GLU A 146 17.77 -16.12 -11.18
N GLY A 147 18.30 -17.33 -11.00
CA GLY A 147 19.48 -17.58 -10.18
C GLY A 147 19.23 -17.54 -8.66
N TYR A 148 17.98 -17.39 -8.19
CA TYR A 148 17.63 -17.44 -6.78
C TYR A 148 16.63 -18.57 -6.47
N LYS A 149 16.60 -19.00 -5.22
CA LYS A 149 15.55 -19.91 -4.71
C LYS A 149 14.18 -19.19 -4.65
N PRO A 150 13.07 -19.95 -4.61
CA PRO A 150 11.75 -19.38 -4.40
C PRO A 150 11.70 -18.43 -3.19
N PRO A 151 11.03 -17.27 -3.32
CA PRO A 151 11.12 -16.21 -2.33
C PRO A 151 10.50 -16.59 -0.99
N ARG A 152 11.20 -16.27 0.10
CA ARG A 152 10.63 -16.32 1.45
C ARG A 152 9.93 -15.00 1.76
N VAL A 153 8.63 -15.06 2.05
CA VAL A 153 7.78 -13.89 2.21
C VAL A 153 7.51 -13.61 3.69
N HIS A 154 7.60 -12.35 4.11
CA HIS A 154 7.35 -11.90 5.48
C HIS A 154 6.43 -10.68 5.56
N ARG A 155 5.50 -10.63 6.53
CA ARG A 155 4.49 -9.54 6.68
C ARG A 155 4.97 -8.29 7.44
N SER A 156 6.18 -8.27 8.00
CA SER A 156 6.70 -7.06 8.69
C SER A 156 8.20 -7.10 8.93
N LEU A 157 8.70 -8.22 9.45
CA LEU A 157 10.08 -8.39 9.92
C LEU A 157 10.62 -9.75 9.44
N VAL A 158 11.93 -9.82 9.24
CA VAL A 158 12.63 -11.05 8.81
C VAL A 158 12.88 -11.96 10.03
N ILE A 159 11.80 -12.52 10.56
CA ILE A 159 11.81 -13.49 11.66
C ILE A 159 10.74 -14.57 11.43
N LYS A 160 10.95 -15.75 12.00
CA LYS A 160 10.09 -16.95 11.80
C LYS A 160 8.61 -16.68 12.04
N ARG A 161 8.25 -15.92 13.09
CA ARG A 161 6.86 -15.60 13.43
C ARG A 161 6.14 -14.68 12.42
N HIS A 162 6.89 -13.99 11.57
CA HIS A 162 6.37 -13.14 10.48
C HIS A 162 6.54 -13.78 9.11
N GLN A 163 7.08 -15.00 9.02
CA GLN A 163 7.19 -15.72 7.76
C GLN A 163 5.81 -16.23 7.34
N MET A 164 5.40 -15.84 6.14
CA MET A 164 4.15 -16.23 5.51
C MET A 164 4.36 -17.52 4.71
N LYS A 165 3.33 -18.37 4.68
CA LYS A 165 3.30 -19.59 3.89
C LYS A 165 2.05 -19.60 3.03
N LYS A 166 2.12 -20.25 1.86
CA LYS A 166 0.94 -20.51 1.03
C LYS A 166 -0.04 -21.43 1.76
N GLY A 167 -1.34 -21.16 1.61
CA GLY A 167 -2.42 -22.04 2.06
C GLY A 167 -3.78 -21.37 1.96
N HIS A 168 -4.83 -22.15 2.17
CA HIS A 168 -6.22 -21.73 1.95
C HIS A 168 -6.76 -20.81 3.06
N LEU A 169 -7.76 -19.99 2.73
CA LEU A 169 -8.59 -19.32 3.74
C LEU A 169 -9.82 -20.19 4.06
N ARG A 170 -10.46 -19.94 5.21
CA ARG A 170 -11.23 -20.93 5.97
C ARG A 170 -12.68 -21.19 5.50
N SER A 171 -13.10 -20.76 4.31
CA SER A 171 -14.53 -20.70 3.96
C SER A 171 -14.87 -21.32 2.60
N LEU A 172 -14.48 -20.76 1.46
CA LEU A 172 -14.74 -21.26 0.09
C LEU A 172 -13.60 -20.88 -0.88
N ALA A 173 -12.63 -20.08 -0.42
CA ALA A 173 -11.33 -19.82 -1.04
C ALA A 173 -10.37 -21.03 -1.06
N GLU A 174 -10.87 -22.26 -0.90
CA GLU A 174 -10.07 -23.48 -0.99
C GLU A 174 -9.47 -23.71 -2.38
N ALA A 175 -9.98 -23.07 -3.43
CA ALA A 175 -9.34 -23.19 -4.72
C ALA A 175 -7.96 -22.51 -4.77
N ASN A 176 -7.80 -21.36 -4.07
CA ASN A 176 -6.61 -20.52 -4.19
C ASN A 176 -5.75 -20.52 -2.93
N GLN A 177 -4.48 -20.92 -3.08
CA GLN A 177 -3.50 -20.77 -2.01
C GLN A 177 -2.97 -19.34 -1.97
N VAL A 178 -3.12 -18.68 -0.82
CA VAL A 178 -2.63 -17.32 -0.58
C VAL A 178 -1.55 -17.31 0.49
N TYR A 179 -0.71 -16.26 0.50
CA TYR A 179 0.26 -16.07 1.57
C TYR A 179 -0.46 -15.68 2.87
N ARG A 180 -0.30 -16.52 3.89
CA ARG A 180 -0.89 -16.33 5.21
C ARG A 180 0.11 -16.54 6.35
N LEU A 181 -0.09 -15.83 7.45
CA LEU A 181 0.53 -16.14 8.73
C LEU A 181 -0.33 -17.12 9.51
N LYS A 182 0.26 -18.23 9.97
CA LYS A 182 -0.39 -19.14 10.91
C LYS A 182 -0.40 -18.50 12.30
N ARG A 183 -1.57 -18.08 12.78
CA ARG A 183 -1.79 -17.70 14.19
C ARG A 183 -3.04 -18.37 14.74
N LYS A 184 -3.15 -18.46 16.07
CA LYS A 184 -4.24 -19.19 16.75
C LYS A 184 -5.63 -18.60 16.50
N ARG A 185 -5.78 -17.26 16.51
CA ARG A 185 -7.11 -16.59 16.51
C ARG A 185 -7.49 -15.90 15.19
N ARG A 186 -6.50 -15.40 14.45
CA ARG A 186 -6.69 -14.66 13.19
C ARG A 186 -5.69 -15.22 12.18
N VAL A 187 -5.99 -15.08 10.90
CA VAL A 187 -5.07 -15.48 9.82
C VAL A 187 -4.63 -14.21 9.10
N PRO A 188 -3.57 -13.52 9.56
CA PRO A 188 -3.11 -12.31 8.91
C PRO A 188 -2.60 -12.60 7.50
N THR A 189 -3.09 -11.83 6.54
CA THR A 189 -2.64 -11.82 5.14
C THR A 189 -2.16 -10.42 4.76
N VAL A 190 -1.77 -10.23 3.50
CA VAL A 190 -1.51 -8.92 2.88
C VAL A 190 -2.53 -8.76 1.76
N PHE A 191 -3.25 -7.64 1.76
CA PHE A 191 -4.28 -7.34 0.76
C PHE A 191 -4.07 -5.93 0.21
N LEU A 192 -4.74 -5.60 -0.89
CA LEU A 192 -4.66 -4.29 -1.53
C LEU A 192 -5.61 -3.26 -0.91
N GLU A 193 -5.10 -2.05 -0.75
CA GLU A 193 -5.81 -0.86 -0.33
C GLU A 193 -5.71 0.22 -1.42
N VAL A 194 -6.70 1.09 -1.53
CA VAL A 194 -6.66 2.31 -2.34
C VAL A 194 -6.75 3.52 -1.42
N LYS A 195 -6.13 4.63 -1.84
CA LYS A 195 -6.33 5.93 -1.21
C LYS A 195 -7.40 6.67 -2.00
N ARG A 196 -8.47 7.09 -1.33
CA ARG A 196 -9.47 7.99 -1.91
C ARG A 196 -9.22 9.40 -1.40
N ALA A 197 -9.29 10.39 -2.28
CA ALA A 197 -9.49 11.77 -1.86
C ALA A 197 -10.94 11.89 -1.38
N ASN A 198 -11.19 12.56 -0.26
CA ASN A 198 -12.57 12.92 0.11
C ASN A 198 -13.04 13.95 -0.93
N GLN A 199 -13.81 13.51 -1.92
CA GLN A 199 -14.46 14.40 -2.89
C GLN A 199 -15.81 14.92 -2.36
N ASP A 200 -16.28 14.46 -1.20
CA ASP A 200 -17.58 14.84 -0.60
C ASP A 200 -17.64 16.27 -0.03
N ARG A 201 -16.77 17.20 -0.43
CA ARG A 201 -17.01 18.62 -0.18
C ARG A 201 -17.91 19.16 -1.30
N VAL A 202 -19.21 18.98 -1.14
CA VAL A 202 -20.20 19.81 -1.82
C VAL A 202 -20.06 21.21 -1.23
N GLU A 203 -19.44 22.14 -1.96
CA GLU A 203 -19.55 23.57 -1.63
C GLU A 203 -20.99 24.00 -1.91
N GLU A 204 -21.81 24.06 -0.86
CA GLU A 204 -23.14 24.64 -0.93
C GLU A 204 -22.99 26.16 -1.14
N ARG A 205 -22.97 26.57 -2.41
CA ARG A 205 -22.98 27.98 -2.79
C ARG A 205 -24.43 28.48 -2.70
N ARG A 206 -24.74 29.20 -1.63
CA ARG A 206 -26.03 29.90 -1.51
C ARG A 206 -25.93 31.25 -2.19
N ASP A 207 -26.58 31.38 -3.34
CA ASP A 207 -26.82 32.69 -3.93
C ASP A 207 -27.84 33.44 -3.05
N ARG A 208 -27.49 34.66 -2.64
CA ARG A 208 -28.45 35.58 -2.03
C ARG A 208 -29.10 36.38 -3.15
N GLU A 209 -30.40 36.21 -3.33
CA GLU A 209 -31.19 37.15 -4.13
C GLU A 209 -31.05 38.54 -3.52
N SER A 210 -30.56 39.48 -4.32
CA SER A 210 -30.64 40.91 -3.99
C SER A 210 -32.03 41.36 -4.44
N GLY A 211 -32.92 41.59 -3.47
CA GLY A 211 -34.19 42.26 -3.73
C GLY A 211 -33.96 43.64 -4.35
N VAL A 212 -34.94 44.09 -5.14
CA VAL A 212 -34.98 45.35 -5.91
C VAL A 212 -34.61 46.57 -5.07
#